data_AF-E4XCE9-F1
#
_entry.id   AF-E4XCE9-F1
#
_cell.length_a   1.000
_cell.length_b   1.000
_cell.length_c   1.000
_cell.angle_alpha   90.00
_cell.angle_beta   90.00
_cell.angle_gamma   90.00
#
_symmetry.space_group_name_H-M   'P 1'
#
loop_
_entity.id
_entity.type
_entity.pdbx_description
1 polymer ?
#
loop_
_entity_poly.entity_id
_entity_poly.type
_entity_poly.pdbx_seq_one_letter_code
_entity_poly.pdbx_strand_id
1 'polypeptide(L)'
;MFYGNGESLGTFESRTIKVISKPSKKKQSLKNTDLCILGGTQVALFNRLRSQTVSTRYLHVEENNFLASSTEWGSFKIHLIPDDEIEGEEFDTEEGYIHYGKTVKLVCTETTMALPLMVIRKVDKTQALLDADDPVSQLHKCCFHIKNTPSNYLCIQSEKIIQHQAEPVQGDDRKYIIPDGCAWTIISTDQAKYSFYEAMGSTADLPSPVPVIDKVLLNGSGETACIDICGKHFTSNLKVWFGECEAETIVRSDENMIAVVPDRSLVQPDWNITKKGDKLDVKNLVRSDGVIFPYEQENFTYCPEPEESTAMPVSCSPSVKRQRLDQEIHGMSEMGNGAAVSINDMSQVAMGGMWQADGRVSEQQYLHSLYSHAPNGGYMHAQKVETEASSAQLHENTPAASIQVTSQIKNDFSNL
;
A
#
# COMPACT_ATOMS: atom_id res chain seq x y z
N MET A 1 26.66 2.14 6.18
CA MET A 1 27.11 3.51 5.84
C MET A 1 28.13 3.95 6.89
N PHE A 2 29.12 4.76 6.49
CA PHE A 2 30.18 5.25 7.38
C PHE A 2 30.40 6.75 7.12
N TYR A 3 30.81 7.47 8.15
CA TYR A 3 31.34 8.81 8.04
C TYR A 3 32.77 8.79 7.48
N GLY A 4 33.24 9.95 6.98
CA GLY A 4 34.58 10.08 6.39
C GLY A 4 35.73 9.87 7.40
N ASN A 5 35.45 10.01 8.70
CA ASN A 5 36.39 9.73 9.79
C ASN A 5 36.45 8.23 10.16
N GLY A 6 35.66 7.36 9.50
CA GLY A 6 35.62 5.92 9.73
C GLY A 6 34.58 5.45 10.75
N GLU A 7 33.85 6.37 11.40
CA GLU A 7 32.76 6.00 12.31
C GLU A 7 31.60 5.39 11.52
N SER A 8 31.02 4.31 12.05
CA SER A 8 29.85 3.68 11.44
C SER A 8 28.63 4.55 11.66
N LEU A 9 27.80 4.72 10.63
CA LEU A 9 26.46 5.28 10.76
C LEU A 9 25.44 4.17 11.02
N GLY A 10 25.68 2.98 10.46
CA GLY A 10 24.80 1.83 10.60
C GLY A 10 24.63 1.01 9.33
N THR A 11 23.89 -0.09 9.45
CA THR A 11 23.52 -0.98 8.35
C THR A 11 22.02 -0.86 8.08
N PHE A 12 21.66 -0.73 6.80
CA PHE A 12 20.29 -0.56 6.35
C PHE A 12 19.99 -1.59 5.28
N GLU A 13 18.96 -2.40 5.50
CA GLU A 13 18.59 -3.49 4.61
C GLU A 13 17.59 -3.02 3.56
N SER A 14 17.60 -3.63 2.38
CA SER A 14 16.51 -3.43 1.43
C SER A 14 15.29 -4.25 1.85
N ARG A 15 14.15 -3.98 1.21
CA ARG A 15 13.05 -4.96 1.18
C ARG A 15 13.53 -6.26 0.50
N THR A 16 12.81 -7.35 0.74
CA THR A 16 13.18 -8.68 0.24
C THR A 16 13.20 -8.71 -1.29
N ILE A 17 14.32 -9.15 -1.87
CA ILE A 17 14.46 -9.28 -3.33
C ILE A 17 14.35 -10.76 -3.70
N LYS A 18 13.33 -11.10 -4.50
CA LYS A 18 13.13 -12.47 -4.99
C LYS A 18 14.13 -12.80 -6.10
N VAL A 19 14.93 -13.85 -5.90
CA VAL A 19 15.86 -14.36 -6.93
C VAL A 19 15.08 -15.17 -7.97
N ILE A 20 15.27 -14.82 -9.25
CA ILE A 20 14.69 -15.54 -10.39
C ILE A 20 15.79 -15.95 -11.37
N SER A 21 15.62 -17.08 -12.06
CA SER A 21 16.61 -17.57 -13.02
C SER A 21 16.59 -16.80 -14.34
N LYS A 22 15.40 -16.68 -14.95
CA LYS A 22 15.14 -15.93 -16.20
C LYS A 22 13.67 -15.48 -16.25
N PRO A 23 13.36 -14.40 -16.98
CA PRO A 23 11.98 -14.02 -17.28
C PRO A 23 11.28 -15.15 -18.05
N SER A 24 10.05 -15.47 -17.67
CA SER A 24 9.26 -16.49 -18.37
C SER A 24 8.85 -15.98 -19.76
N LYS A 25 9.16 -16.77 -20.79
CA LYS A 25 8.66 -16.54 -22.17
C LYS A 25 7.29 -17.18 -22.42
N LYS A 26 6.84 -18.07 -21.53
CA LYS A 26 5.51 -18.69 -21.63
C LYS A 26 4.45 -17.66 -21.21
N LYS A 27 3.21 -17.82 -21.70
CA LYS A 27 2.07 -17.09 -21.14
C LYS A 27 2.11 -17.23 -19.62
N GLN A 28 2.13 -16.10 -18.92
CA GLN A 28 2.09 -16.12 -17.47
C GLN A 28 0.73 -16.65 -17.04
N SER A 29 0.68 -17.32 -15.89
CA SER A 29 -0.59 -17.79 -15.31
C SER A 29 -0.71 -17.29 -13.89
N LEU A 30 -1.93 -17.05 -13.45
CA LEU A 30 -2.24 -16.68 -12.06
C LEU A 30 -1.98 -17.80 -11.04
N LYS A 31 -1.40 -18.94 -11.45
CA LYS A 31 -0.86 -19.94 -10.51
C LYS A 31 0.45 -19.49 -9.88
N ASN A 32 1.16 -18.55 -10.51
CA ASN A 32 2.39 -17.95 -9.99
C ASN A 32 2.22 -16.43 -9.95
N THR A 33 1.42 -15.99 -8.98
CA THR A 33 1.07 -14.59 -8.75
C THR A 33 2.27 -13.74 -8.38
N ASP A 34 3.29 -14.31 -7.75
CA ASP A 34 4.49 -13.59 -7.30
C ASP A 34 5.28 -12.90 -8.41
N LEU A 35 5.12 -13.37 -9.66
CA LEU A 35 5.77 -12.80 -10.83
C LEU A 35 4.83 -11.90 -11.63
N CYS A 36 3.56 -11.77 -11.23
CA CYS A 36 2.61 -10.87 -11.86
C CYS A 36 2.77 -9.46 -11.28
N ILE A 37 2.31 -8.46 -12.03
CA ILE A 37 2.25 -7.08 -11.56
C ILE A 37 0.82 -6.81 -11.09
N LEU A 38 0.69 -6.40 -9.83
CA LEU A 38 -0.59 -6.05 -9.22
C LEU A 38 -0.88 -4.55 -9.45
N GLY A 39 -2.11 -4.20 -9.82
CA GLY A 39 -2.55 -2.81 -9.88
C GLY A 39 -2.37 -2.11 -8.52
N GLY A 40 -1.96 -0.85 -8.56
CA GLY A 40 -1.63 -0.05 -7.38
C GLY A 40 -0.23 -0.27 -6.81
N THR A 41 0.56 -1.22 -7.34
CA THR A 41 1.97 -1.40 -6.94
C THR A 41 2.90 -0.49 -7.73
N GLN A 42 4.17 -0.42 -7.32
CA GLN A 42 5.18 0.40 -7.96
C GLN A 42 5.98 -0.38 -8.99
N VAL A 43 6.29 0.26 -10.11
CA VAL A 43 7.11 -0.28 -11.20
C VAL A 43 8.13 0.73 -11.70
N ALA A 44 9.25 0.23 -12.22
CA ALA A 44 10.17 0.97 -13.05
C ALA A 44 10.07 0.49 -14.50
N LEU A 45 10.33 1.41 -15.42
CA LEU A 45 10.38 1.13 -16.85
C LEU A 45 11.76 1.48 -17.40
N PHE A 46 12.34 0.57 -18.17
CA PHE A 46 13.60 0.84 -18.86
C PHE A 46 13.61 0.30 -20.28
N ASN A 47 14.30 1.01 -21.16
CA ASN A 47 14.61 0.58 -22.51
C ASN A 47 16.08 0.17 -22.59
N ARG A 48 16.39 -0.83 -23.41
CA ARG A 48 17.77 -1.20 -23.72
C ARG A 48 17.90 -1.53 -25.20
N LEU A 49 18.50 -0.61 -25.96
CA LEU A 49 18.70 -0.76 -27.38
C LEU A 49 19.68 -1.90 -27.70
N ARG A 50 19.27 -2.82 -28.58
CA ARG A 50 20.11 -3.96 -29.03
C ARG A 50 20.75 -4.78 -27.90
N SER A 51 20.15 -4.78 -26.70
CA SER A 51 20.68 -5.45 -25.51
C SER A 51 22.06 -4.93 -25.03
N GLN A 52 22.45 -3.71 -25.38
CA GLN A 52 23.71 -3.11 -24.93
C GLN A 52 23.53 -2.39 -23.58
N THR A 53 24.36 -2.70 -22.58
CA THR A 53 24.22 -2.12 -21.23
C THR A 53 24.34 -0.59 -21.22
N VAL A 54 25.28 -0.02 -21.98
CA VAL A 54 25.52 1.43 -22.11
C VAL A 54 24.32 2.19 -22.72
N SER A 55 23.45 1.48 -23.44
CA SER A 55 22.25 2.06 -24.05
C SER A 55 21.02 2.03 -23.14
N THR A 56 21.17 1.57 -21.89
CA THR A 56 20.03 1.50 -20.98
C THR A 56 19.55 2.91 -20.67
N ARG A 57 18.25 3.11 -20.77
CA ARG A 57 17.56 4.34 -20.39
C ARG A 57 16.36 4.00 -19.55
N TYR A 58 16.14 4.76 -18.49
CA TYR A 58 15.06 4.57 -17.55
C TYR A 58 14.06 5.70 -17.71
N LEU A 59 12.77 5.39 -17.62
CA LEU A 59 11.76 6.42 -17.50
C LEU A 59 11.97 7.13 -16.16
N HIS A 60 12.07 8.45 -16.19
CA HIS A 60 12.30 9.28 -15.01
C HIS A 60 11.59 10.62 -15.18
N VAL A 61 11.37 11.33 -14.07
CA VAL A 61 10.75 12.64 -14.04
C VAL A 61 11.71 13.62 -13.39
N GLU A 62 12.12 14.64 -14.12
CA GLU A 62 12.99 15.71 -13.64
C GLU A 62 12.39 17.06 -14.10
N GLU A 63 12.46 18.09 -13.25
CA GLU A 63 11.95 19.43 -13.57
C GLU A 63 10.53 19.42 -14.18
N ASN A 64 9.64 18.62 -13.60
CA ASN A 64 8.26 18.42 -14.09
C ASN A 64 8.15 17.93 -15.54
N ASN A 65 9.12 17.14 -16.03
CA ASN A 65 9.10 16.56 -17.37
C ASN A 65 9.47 15.08 -17.34
N PHE A 66 8.78 14.29 -18.17
CA PHE A 66 9.16 12.91 -18.42
C PHE A 66 10.36 12.84 -19.36
N LEU A 67 11.40 12.16 -18.92
CA LEU A 67 12.63 11.96 -19.67
C LEU A 67 13.11 10.51 -19.60
N ALA A 68 14.09 10.21 -20.43
CA ALA A 68 14.76 8.93 -20.48
C ALA A 68 16.18 9.09 -19.91
N SER A 69 16.36 8.84 -18.62
CA SER A 69 17.65 9.05 -17.94
C SER A 69 18.58 7.85 -18.10
N SER A 70 19.89 8.10 -18.12
CA SER A 70 20.92 7.06 -18.13
C SER A 70 21.49 6.75 -16.74
N THR A 71 21.18 7.57 -15.74
CA THR A 71 21.76 7.53 -14.38
C THR A 71 20.72 7.27 -13.30
N GLU A 72 19.48 7.72 -13.51
CA GLU A 72 18.40 7.69 -12.55
C GLU A 72 17.18 7.02 -13.13
N TRP A 73 16.28 6.53 -12.28
CA TRP A 73 15.05 5.85 -12.69
C TRP A 73 13.90 6.31 -11.80
N GLY A 74 12.72 6.49 -12.38
CA GLY A 74 11.51 6.81 -11.63
C GLY A 74 10.80 5.55 -11.13
N SER A 75 10.23 5.64 -9.93
CA SER A 75 9.27 4.66 -9.42
C SER A 75 7.85 5.15 -9.69
N PHE A 76 7.06 4.37 -10.43
CA PHE A 76 5.72 4.74 -10.87
C PHE A 76 4.68 3.79 -10.29
N LYS A 77 3.64 4.32 -9.65
CA LYS A 77 2.46 3.54 -9.28
C LYS A 77 1.68 3.22 -10.55
N ILE A 78 1.47 1.93 -10.82
CA ILE A 78 0.71 1.46 -11.99
C ILE A 78 -0.72 1.15 -11.59
N HIS A 79 -1.67 2.00 -11.98
CA HIS A 79 -3.09 1.81 -11.70
C HIS A 79 -3.75 1.03 -12.82
N LEU A 80 -4.60 0.06 -12.47
CA LEU A 80 -5.51 -0.59 -13.40
C LEU A 80 -6.76 0.30 -13.52
N ILE A 81 -7.14 0.63 -14.75
CA ILE A 81 -8.18 1.61 -15.02
C ILE A 81 -9.34 0.93 -15.75
N PRO A 82 -10.61 1.22 -15.38
CA PRO A 82 -11.78 0.76 -16.12
C PRO A 82 -11.73 1.13 -17.61
N ASP A 83 -12.29 0.28 -18.47
CA ASP A 83 -12.18 0.47 -19.92
C ASP A 83 -13.01 1.67 -20.43
N ASP A 84 -14.08 2.05 -19.73
CA ASP A 84 -14.93 3.21 -19.99
C ASP A 84 -14.39 4.54 -19.46
N GLU A 85 -13.32 4.51 -18.65
CA GLU A 85 -12.76 5.70 -18.04
C GLU A 85 -12.16 6.68 -19.07
N ILE A 86 -12.39 7.96 -18.81
CA ILE A 86 -11.94 9.09 -19.64
C ILE A 86 -10.73 9.76 -18.98
N GLU A 87 -9.86 10.38 -19.77
CA GLU A 87 -8.72 11.12 -19.24
C GLU A 87 -9.17 12.25 -18.30
N GLY A 88 -8.63 12.28 -17.09
CA GLY A 88 -8.90 13.27 -16.05
C GLY A 88 -7.79 13.30 -15.00
N GLU A 89 -7.80 14.31 -14.12
CA GLU A 89 -6.88 14.37 -12.97
C GLU A 89 -7.25 13.34 -11.91
N GLU A 90 -8.54 13.28 -11.57
CA GLU A 90 -9.15 12.19 -10.80
C GLU A 90 -9.55 11.05 -11.74
N PHE A 91 -9.43 9.82 -11.26
CA PHE A 91 -9.76 8.62 -12.01
C PHE A 91 -10.11 7.46 -11.09
N ASP A 92 -11.01 6.61 -11.55
CA ASP A 92 -11.34 5.36 -10.86
C ASP A 92 -10.29 4.27 -11.11
N THR A 93 -10.13 3.37 -10.15
CA THR A 93 -9.18 2.25 -10.25
C THR A 93 -9.85 0.92 -10.00
N GLU A 94 -9.47 -0.10 -10.75
CA GLU A 94 -9.88 -1.49 -10.51
C GLU A 94 -8.83 -2.23 -9.68
N GLU A 95 -9.29 -3.18 -8.86
CA GLU A 95 -8.40 -4.12 -8.19
C GLU A 95 -8.06 -5.30 -9.09
N GLY A 96 -6.81 -5.77 -9.03
CA GLY A 96 -6.39 -7.00 -9.69
C GLY A 96 -5.03 -6.90 -10.36
N TYR A 97 -4.62 -8.01 -10.99
CA TYR A 97 -3.37 -8.08 -11.73
C TYR A 97 -3.49 -7.39 -13.09
N ILE A 98 -2.43 -6.69 -13.49
CA ILE A 98 -2.34 -6.07 -14.81
C ILE A 98 -2.23 -7.17 -15.87
N HIS A 99 -3.14 -7.17 -16.84
CA HIS A 99 -3.12 -8.04 -18.01
C HIS A 99 -2.81 -7.22 -19.26
N TYR A 100 -2.22 -7.86 -20.27
CA TYR A 100 -2.08 -7.22 -21.58
C TYR A 100 -3.45 -6.87 -22.17
N GLY A 101 -3.51 -5.75 -22.89
CA GLY A 101 -4.75 -5.22 -23.46
C GLY A 101 -5.57 -4.34 -22.50
N LYS A 102 -5.19 -4.25 -21.22
CA LYS A 102 -5.87 -3.40 -20.24
C LYS A 102 -5.37 -1.96 -20.21
N THR A 103 -6.26 -1.06 -19.81
CA THR A 103 -5.97 0.36 -19.61
C THR A 103 -5.24 0.55 -18.28
N VAL A 104 -4.14 1.29 -18.31
CA VAL A 104 -3.33 1.61 -17.14
C VAL A 104 -2.99 3.10 -17.09
N LYS A 105 -2.76 3.59 -15.87
CA LYS A 105 -2.22 4.92 -15.61
C LYS A 105 -0.95 4.82 -14.78
N LEU A 106 0.11 5.49 -15.22
CA LEU A 106 1.40 5.50 -14.53
C LEU A 106 1.57 6.85 -13.83
N VAL A 107 1.71 6.82 -12.51
CA VAL A 107 1.85 8.02 -11.68
C VAL A 107 3.19 7.98 -10.95
N CYS A 108 4.02 9.00 -11.12
CA CYS A 108 5.30 9.12 -10.43
C CYS A 108 5.07 9.23 -8.93
N THR A 109 5.76 8.39 -8.14
CA THR A 109 5.58 8.35 -6.68
C THR A 109 6.17 9.56 -5.96
N GLU A 110 7.13 10.25 -6.57
CA GLU A 110 7.82 11.41 -5.96
C GLU A 110 7.15 12.73 -6.35
N THR A 111 6.85 12.93 -7.64
CA THR A 111 6.34 14.21 -8.17
C THR A 111 4.85 14.23 -8.44
N THR A 112 4.16 13.10 -8.22
CA THR A 112 2.73 12.86 -8.55
C THR A 112 2.35 13.07 -10.02
N MET A 113 3.31 13.37 -10.90
CA MET A 113 3.08 13.49 -12.33
C MET A 113 2.58 12.19 -12.94
N ALA A 114 1.57 12.27 -13.80
CA ALA A 114 0.98 11.12 -14.47
C ALA A 114 1.27 11.14 -15.98
N LEU A 115 1.48 9.97 -16.56
CA LEU A 115 1.33 9.77 -18.00
C LEU A 115 -0.15 9.65 -18.35
N PRO A 116 -0.55 9.96 -19.61
CA PRO A 116 -1.91 9.74 -20.08
C PRO A 116 -2.36 8.29 -19.91
N LEU A 117 -3.67 8.05 -20.02
CA LEU A 117 -4.24 6.71 -20.10
C LEU A 117 -3.63 5.95 -21.27
N MET A 118 -3.10 4.76 -20.97
CA MET A 118 -2.41 3.93 -21.96
C MET A 118 -2.89 2.49 -21.87
N VAL A 119 -2.91 1.80 -23.01
CA VAL A 119 -3.14 0.36 -23.10
C VAL A 119 -1.79 -0.34 -23.13
N ILE A 120 -1.51 -1.17 -22.12
CA ILE A 120 -0.28 -1.97 -22.08
C ILE A 120 -0.39 -3.15 -23.05
N ARG A 121 0.58 -3.27 -23.96
CA ARG A 121 0.62 -4.31 -24.99
C ARG A 121 1.91 -5.12 -24.91
N LYS A 122 1.80 -6.39 -25.30
CA LYS A 122 2.93 -7.32 -25.31
C LYS A 122 3.80 -7.05 -26.53
N VAL A 123 5.11 -7.08 -26.35
CA VAL A 123 6.06 -6.90 -27.45
C VAL A 123 6.74 -8.22 -27.78
N ASP A 124 6.65 -8.63 -29.04
CA ASP A 124 7.49 -9.68 -29.61
C ASP A 124 8.37 -9.08 -30.71
N LYS A 125 9.69 -9.11 -30.51
CA LYS A 125 10.69 -8.44 -31.34
C LYS A 125 10.38 -6.94 -31.50
N THR A 126 9.86 -6.53 -32.65
CA THR A 126 9.51 -5.14 -33.00
C THR A 126 8.01 -5.01 -33.28
N GLN A 127 7.19 -5.91 -32.75
CA GLN A 127 5.76 -5.96 -32.97
C GLN A 127 5.00 -5.86 -31.65
N ALA A 128 4.04 -4.94 -31.59
CA ALA A 128 3.03 -4.87 -30.54
C ALA A 128 1.89 -5.84 -30.87
N LEU A 129 1.58 -6.75 -29.94
CA LEU A 129 0.51 -7.74 -30.09
C LEU A 129 -0.78 -7.23 -29.45
N LEU A 130 -1.88 -7.20 -30.21
CA LEU A 130 -3.18 -6.66 -29.76
C LEU A 130 -4.08 -7.73 -29.13
N ASP A 131 -3.84 -9.01 -29.44
CA ASP A 131 -4.63 -10.15 -28.98
C ASP A 131 -4.04 -10.84 -27.73
N ALA A 132 -2.98 -10.27 -27.15
CA ALA A 132 -2.39 -10.76 -25.92
C ALA A 132 -3.27 -10.38 -24.72
N ASP A 133 -3.63 -11.38 -23.93
CA ASP A 133 -4.53 -11.29 -22.77
C ASP A 133 -3.89 -11.84 -21.48
N ASP A 134 -2.65 -12.34 -21.53
CA ASP A 134 -1.98 -12.93 -20.38
C ASP A 134 -1.55 -11.86 -19.33
N PRO A 135 -1.41 -12.22 -18.04
CA PRO A 135 -0.88 -11.32 -17.02
C PRO A 135 0.50 -10.78 -17.39
N VAL A 136 0.73 -9.50 -17.11
CA VAL A 136 2.04 -8.87 -17.26
C VAL A 136 2.96 -9.39 -16.16
N SER A 137 4.16 -9.82 -16.55
CA SER A 137 5.11 -10.43 -15.62
C SER A 137 6.42 -9.65 -15.52
N GLN A 138 7.14 -9.87 -14.42
CA GLN A 138 8.45 -9.27 -14.15
C GLN A 138 9.41 -9.43 -15.34
N LEU A 139 10.05 -8.34 -15.73
CA LEU A 139 11.03 -8.25 -16.82
C LEU A 139 10.49 -8.61 -18.21
N HIS A 140 9.17 -8.58 -18.41
CA HIS A 140 8.58 -8.66 -19.74
C HIS A 140 8.88 -7.41 -20.57
N LYS A 141 8.93 -7.60 -21.90
CA LYS A 141 8.91 -6.49 -22.86
C LYS A 141 7.48 -6.12 -23.20
N CYS A 142 7.13 -4.88 -22.97
CA CYS A 142 5.83 -4.30 -23.24
C CYS A 142 5.97 -2.95 -23.97
N CYS A 143 4.87 -2.44 -24.49
CA CYS A 143 4.75 -1.09 -25.01
C CYS A 143 3.44 -0.48 -24.53
N PHE A 144 3.33 0.84 -24.60
CA PHE A 144 2.18 1.58 -24.10
C PHE A 144 1.55 2.36 -25.24
N HIS A 145 0.36 1.92 -25.68
CA HIS A 145 -0.44 2.62 -26.68
C HIS A 145 -1.26 3.71 -25.99
N ILE A 146 -1.19 4.95 -26.45
CA ILE A 146 -1.92 6.07 -25.85
C ILE A 146 -3.40 5.94 -26.21
N LYS A 147 -4.28 5.84 -25.19
CA LYS A 147 -5.71 5.64 -25.36
C LYS A 147 -6.29 6.77 -26.22
N ASN A 148 -7.31 6.47 -27.02
CA ASN A 148 -7.98 7.42 -27.93
C ASN A 148 -7.08 8.03 -29.03
N THR A 149 -5.92 7.44 -29.30
CA THR A 149 -5.08 7.80 -30.47
C THR A 149 -5.09 6.67 -31.52
N PRO A 150 -4.92 6.99 -32.82
CA PRO A 150 -5.00 6.00 -33.89
C PRO A 150 -4.00 4.84 -33.72
N SER A 151 -2.75 5.17 -33.38
CA SER A 151 -1.67 4.19 -33.16
C SER A 151 -0.45 4.80 -32.47
N ASN A 152 -0.62 5.79 -31.58
CA ASN A 152 0.52 6.43 -30.93
C ASN A 152 0.99 5.62 -29.72
N TYR A 153 2.30 5.41 -29.63
CA TYR A 153 2.95 4.70 -28.53
C TYR A 153 3.93 5.60 -27.79
N LEU A 154 4.08 5.36 -26.49
CA LEU A 154 5.12 5.96 -25.67
C LEU A 154 6.50 5.48 -26.14
N CYS A 155 7.34 6.42 -26.57
CA CYS A 155 8.61 6.12 -27.22
C CYS A 155 9.75 6.96 -26.65
N ILE A 156 10.91 6.35 -26.49
CA ILE A 156 12.15 7.08 -26.23
C ILE A 156 12.78 7.50 -27.55
N GLN A 157 13.16 8.77 -27.63
CA GLN A 157 14.05 9.27 -28.67
C GLN A 157 15.19 10.07 -28.04
N SER A 158 16.39 9.48 -28.04
CA SER A 158 17.56 9.97 -27.30
C SER A 158 17.25 10.03 -25.79
N GLU A 159 17.19 11.22 -25.18
CA GLU A 159 16.86 11.40 -23.76
C GLU A 159 15.40 11.89 -23.57
N LYS A 160 14.63 12.04 -24.66
CA LYS A 160 13.25 12.57 -24.63
C LYS A 160 12.22 11.46 -24.68
N ILE A 161 11.10 11.69 -23.99
CA ILE A 161 9.88 10.90 -24.11
C ILE A 161 8.95 11.57 -25.13
N ILE A 162 8.57 10.82 -26.16
CA ILE A 162 7.75 11.30 -27.27
C ILE A 162 6.61 10.32 -27.58
N GLN A 163 5.66 10.77 -28.39
CA GLN A 163 4.66 9.90 -29.01
C GLN A 163 5.13 9.46 -30.38
N HIS A 164 5.10 8.16 -30.67
CA HIS A 164 5.44 7.61 -31.98
C HIS A 164 4.24 6.88 -32.57
N GLN A 165 3.83 7.30 -33.77
CA GLN A 165 2.77 6.65 -34.51
C GLN A 165 3.29 5.36 -35.16
N ALA A 166 2.69 4.22 -34.80
CA ALA A 166 3.10 2.91 -35.29
C ALA A 166 2.36 2.53 -36.60
N GLU A 167 3.02 1.69 -37.39
CA GLU A 167 2.50 1.18 -38.67
C GLU A 167 1.84 -0.20 -38.48
N PRO A 168 0.69 -0.48 -39.10
CA PRO A 168 0.09 -1.82 -39.05
C PRO A 168 0.95 -2.85 -39.81
N VAL A 169 0.96 -4.10 -39.33
CA VAL A 169 1.63 -5.18 -40.06
C VAL A 169 0.79 -5.57 -41.28
N GLN A 170 1.41 -5.59 -42.47
CA GLN A 170 0.72 -6.01 -43.70
C GLN A 170 0.18 -7.44 -43.56
N GLY A 171 -1.14 -7.59 -43.65
CA GLY A 171 -1.84 -8.88 -43.60
C GLY A 171 -2.13 -9.42 -42.19
N ASP A 172 -1.88 -8.66 -41.11
CA ASP A 172 -2.27 -9.05 -39.75
C ASP A 172 -2.67 -7.81 -38.91
N ASP A 173 -3.97 -7.51 -38.89
CA ASP A 173 -4.55 -6.35 -38.20
C ASP A 173 -4.40 -6.41 -36.67
N ARG A 174 -3.95 -7.54 -36.13
CA ARG A 174 -3.72 -7.75 -34.69
C ARG A 174 -2.31 -7.33 -34.26
N LYS A 175 -1.52 -6.75 -35.17
CA LYS A 175 -0.14 -6.38 -34.89
C LYS A 175 0.22 -5.02 -35.47
N TYR A 176 1.01 -4.27 -34.69
CA TYR A 176 1.63 -3.04 -35.14
C TYR A 176 3.15 -3.17 -35.07
N ILE A 177 3.85 -2.64 -36.07
CA ILE A 177 5.30 -2.50 -36.09
C ILE A 177 5.65 -1.27 -35.27
N ILE A 178 6.47 -1.49 -34.24
CA ILE A 178 6.97 -0.43 -33.36
C ILE A 178 8.49 -0.35 -33.43
N PRO A 179 9.09 0.84 -33.31
CA PRO A 179 10.54 0.96 -33.18
C PRO A 179 11.01 0.46 -31.82
N ASP A 180 12.31 0.16 -31.72
CA ASP A 180 12.94 -0.29 -30.46
C ASP A 180 12.72 0.68 -29.30
N GLY A 181 12.59 1.99 -29.57
CA GLY A 181 12.33 3.02 -28.57
C GLY A 181 10.96 2.91 -27.88
N CYS A 182 9.99 2.19 -28.47
CA CYS A 182 8.68 1.93 -27.87
C CYS A 182 8.67 0.67 -26.98
N ALA A 183 9.73 -0.14 -27.00
CA ALA A 183 9.79 -1.40 -26.27
C ALA A 183 10.40 -1.19 -24.88
N TRP A 184 9.56 -1.19 -23.86
CA TRP A 184 9.93 -1.03 -22.46
C TRP A 184 10.04 -2.38 -21.77
N THR A 185 10.97 -2.49 -20.83
CA THR A 185 11.01 -3.59 -19.88
C THR A 185 10.43 -3.10 -18.57
N ILE A 186 9.44 -3.81 -18.05
CA ILE A 186 8.74 -3.48 -16.81
C ILE A 186 9.23 -4.37 -15.67
N ILE A 187 9.41 -3.79 -14.48
CA ILE A 187 9.81 -4.50 -13.27
C ILE A 187 9.19 -3.81 -12.06
N SER A 188 8.69 -4.59 -11.10
CA SER A 188 8.20 -4.06 -9.83
C SER A 188 9.34 -3.53 -8.98
N THR A 189 9.08 -2.42 -8.30
CA THR A 189 10.02 -1.76 -7.39
C THR A 189 9.43 -1.72 -5.98
N ASP A 190 10.31 -1.63 -4.99
CA ASP A 190 9.95 -1.51 -3.58
C ASP A 190 10.94 -0.56 -2.89
N GLN A 191 10.54 0.01 -1.76
CA GLN A 191 11.29 1.02 -1.03
C GLN A 191 11.46 0.64 0.44
N ALA A 192 12.70 0.71 0.92
CA ALA A 192 13.02 0.73 2.34
C ALA A 192 13.39 2.17 2.73
N LYS A 193 12.62 2.77 3.63
CA LYS A 193 12.87 4.10 4.17
C LYS A 193 13.19 3.98 5.65
N TYR A 194 14.27 4.62 6.06
CA TYR A 194 14.73 4.66 7.44
C TYR A 194 14.91 6.12 7.85
N SER A 195 14.26 6.50 8.95
CA SER A 195 14.31 7.85 9.49
C SER A 195 14.73 7.76 10.95
N PHE A 196 15.70 8.58 11.37
CA PHE A 196 16.11 8.70 12.77
C PHE A 196 16.70 10.09 13.05
N TYR A 197 16.65 10.51 14.31
CA TYR A 197 17.17 11.79 14.78
C TYR A 197 17.76 11.67 16.18
N GLU A 198 18.98 12.14 16.38
CA GLU A 198 19.67 12.11 17.68
C GLU A 198 19.35 13.38 18.50
N ALA A 199 18.24 13.37 19.23
CA ALA A 199 17.72 14.57 19.90
C ALA A 199 18.61 15.06 21.06
N MET A 200 19.32 14.13 21.71
CA MET A 200 20.18 14.43 22.87
C MET A 200 21.67 14.55 22.49
N GLY A 201 21.97 14.70 21.20
CA GLY A 201 23.34 14.71 20.66
C GLY A 201 23.85 13.30 20.34
N SER A 202 25.14 13.22 20.00
CA SER A 202 25.76 11.98 19.54
C SER A 202 25.63 10.86 20.58
N THR A 203 25.11 9.73 20.13
CA THR A 203 24.87 8.56 20.97
C THR A 203 26.06 7.60 20.94
N ALA A 204 26.24 6.82 22.01
CA ALA A 204 27.31 5.83 22.11
C ALA A 204 27.05 4.61 21.21
N ASP A 205 25.79 4.24 21.05
CA ASP A 205 25.34 3.12 20.23
C ASP A 205 24.76 3.61 18.91
N LEU A 206 25.03 2.90 17.82
CA LEU A 206 24.52 3.26 16.49
C LEU A 206 22.99 3.30 16.47
N PRO A 207 22.36 4.23 15.73
CA PRO A 207 20.91 4.24 15.51
C PRO A 207 20.38 2.95 14.85
N SER A 208 21.24 2.22 14.13
CA SER A 208 20.91 0.91 13.56
C SER A 208 21.05 -0.22 14.58
N PRO A 209 20.18 -1.24 14.59
CA PRO A 209 19.09 -1.45 13.64
C PRO A 209 17.92 -0.48 13.88
N VAL A 210 17.46 0.17 12.80
CA VAL A 210 16.36 1.12 12.89
C VAL A 210 15.05 0.35 13.04
N PRO A 211 14.23 0.63 14.07
CA PRO A 211 12.94 -0.02 14.23
C PRO A 211 12.02 0.35 13.09
N VAL A 212 11.35 -0.65 12.52
CA VAL A 212 10.39 -0.46 11.42
C VAL A 212 9.03 -0.89 11.92
N ILE A 213 8.03 -0.03 11.76
CA ILE A 213 6.63 -0.37 12.03
C ILE A 213 5.99 -0.75 10.70
N ASP A 214 5.51 -1.99 10.59
CA ASP A 214 4.78 -2.46 9.40
C ASP A 214 3.26 -2.31 9.59
N LYS A 215 2.76 -2.46 10.83
CA LYS A 215 1.33 -2.39 11.13
C LYS A 215 1.08 -1.89 12.54
N VAL A 216 0.06 -1.04 12.67
CA VAL A 216 -0.51 -0.66 13.98
C VAL A 216 -1.99 -1.02 14.02
N LEU A 217 -2.40 -1.66 15.11
CA LEU A 217 -3.77 -2.07 15.41
C LEU A 217 -4.18 -1.45 16.75
N LEU A 218 -5.39 -0.91 16.82
CA LEU A 218 -5.95 -0.41 18.07
C LEU A 218 -6.84 -1.49 18.70
N ASN A 219 -6.65 -1.71 19.99
CA ASN A 219 -7.46 -2.60 20.81
C ASN A 219 -8.04 -1.85 22.00
N GLY A 220 -9.26 -2.23 22.40
CA GLY A 220 -9.94 -1.63 23.54
C GLY A 220 -10.47 -0.23 23.27
N SER A 221 -11.05 0.36 24.30
CA SER A 221 -11.68 1.68 24.28
C SER A 221 -11.47 2.40 25.61
N GLY A 222 -11.60 3.73 25.59
CA GLY A 222 -11.46 4.58 26.77
C GLY A 222 -10.15 4.32 27.53
N GLU A 223 -10.26 4.09 28.83
CA GLU A 223 -9.14 3.87 29.76
C GLU A 223 -8.37 2.57 29.50
N THR A 224 -8.90 1.65 28.68
CA THR A 224 -8.26 0.37 28.34
C THR A 224 -7.67 0.36 26.93
N ALA A 225 -7.69 1.50 26.23
CA ALA A 225 -7.20 1.60 24.88
C ALA A 225 -5.68 1.36 24.83
N CYS A 226 -5.27 0.42 23.97
CA CYS A 226 -3.86 0.12 23.72
C CYS A 226 -3.66 -0.12 22.22
N ILE A 227 -2.45 0.17 21.74
CA ILE A 227 -2.06 -0.13 20.37
C ILE A 227 -1.11 -1.33 20.34
N ASP A 228 -1.47 -2.30 19.50
CA ASP A 228 -0.59 -3.39 19.09
C ASP A 228 0.22 -2.91 17.88
N ILE A 229 1.54 -2.98 17.99
CA ILE A 229 2.49 -2.55 16.95
C ILE A 229 3.25 -3.79 16.49
N CYS A 230 3.13 -4.10 15.19
CA CYS A 230 3.87 -5.16 14.53
C CYS A 230 4.91 -4.54 13.59
N GLY A 231 6.11 -5.11 13.55
CA GLY A 231 7.22 -4.56 12.81
C GLY A 231 8.49 -5.36 12.99
N LYS A 232 9.63 -4.66 13.06
CA LYS A 232 10.96 -5.27 13.20
C LYS A 232 11.89 -4.42 14.04
N HIS A 233 12.89 -5.08 14.63
CA HIS A 233 13.96 -4.49 15.44
C HIS A 233 13.46 -3.77 16.70
N PHE A 234 12.41 -4.28 17.30
CA PHE A 234 11.93 -3.76 18.57
C PHE A 234 12.78 -4.27 19.74
N THR A 235 13.11 -3.37 20.65
CA THR A 235 14.01 -3.63 21.78
C THR A 235 13.43 -3.00 23.03
N SER A 236 13.75 -3.54 24.21
CA SER A 236 13.19 -3.09 25.49
C SER A 236 13.58 -1.65 25.89
N ASN A 237 14.56 -1.06 25.21
CA ASN A 237 14.96 0.34 25.37
C ASN A 237 14.16 1.31 24.47
N LEU A 238 13.19 0.83 23.70
CA LEU A 238 12.28 1.67 22.93
C LEU A 238 11.00 1.95 23.71
N LYS A 239 10.53 3.18 23.60
CA LYS A 239 9.24 3.64 24.10
C LYS A 239 8.44 4.26 22.96
N VAL A 240 7.13 4.05 22.97
CA VAL A 240 6.21 4.74 22.08
C VAL A 240 5.90 6.11 22.68
N TRP A 241 6.00 7.13 21.83
CA TRP A 241 5.69 8.50 22.20
C TRP A 241 4.51 9.00 21.38
N PHE A 242 3.50 9.47 22.11
CA PHE A 242 2.41 10.23 21.56
C PHE A 242 2.76 11.71 21.67
N GLY A 243 3.40 12.24 20.63
CA GLY A 243 3.75 13.66 20.57
C GLY A 243 4.86 13.90 21.57
N GLU A 244 4.56 14.65 22.63
CA GLU A 244 5.48 14.87 23.76
C GLU A 244 5.21 13.94 24.96
N CYS A 245 4.19 13.09 24.87
CA CYS A 245 3.79 12.18 25.96
C CYS A 245 4.39 10.78 25.74
N GLU A 246 5.30 10.37 26.64
CA GLU A 246 5.76 8.98 26.70
C GLU A 246 4.62 8.05 27.13
N ALA A 247 4.36 7.01 26.34
CA ALA A 247 3.38 5.99 26.68
C ALA A 247 4.03 4.79 27.37
N GLU A 248 3.27 4.18 28.28
CA GLU A 248 3.65 2.88 28.82
C GLU A 248 3.72 1.85 27.70
N THR A 249 4.94 1.36 27.45
CA THR A 249 5.25 0.47 26.33
C THR A 249 5.79 -0.86 26.85
N ILE A 250 5.23 -1.95 26.34
CA ILE A 250 5.61 -3.33 26.61
C ILE A 250 6.12 -3.95 25.31
N VAL A 251 7.41 -4.25 25.24
CA VAL A 251 8.00 -4.96 24.09
C VAL A 251 7.91 -6.46 24.35
N ARG A 252 7.20 -7.18 23.46
CA ARG A 252 6.96 -8.63 23.58
C ARG A 252 8.01 -9.44 22.84
N SER A 253 8.39 -8.98 21.65
CA SER A 253 9.44 -9.56 20.82
C SER A 253 10.10 -8.48 19.97
N ASP A 254 11.10 -8.88 19.17
CA ASP A 254 11.72 -8.02 18.15
C ASP A 254 10.78 -7.60 17.02
N GLU A 255 9.60 -8.21 16.93
CA GLU A 255 8.58 -7.93 15.92
C GLU A 255 7.27 -7.38 16.50
N ASN A 256 7.08 -7.40 17.83
CA ASN A 256 5.81 -7.01 18.45
C ASN A 256 6.01 -6.19 19.73
N MET A 257 5.30 -5.07 19.83
CA MET A 257 5.17 -4.30 21.07
C MET A 257 3.75 -3.79 21.26
N ILE A 258 3.42 -3.43 22.50
CA ILE A 258 2.17 -2.79 22.89
C ILE A 258 2.49 -1.45 23.52
N ALA A 259 1.68 -0.44 23.25
CA ALA A 259 1.66 0.78 24.05
C ALA A 259 0.24 1.14 24.51
N VAL A 260 0.12 1.56 25.76
CA VAL A 260 -1.12 2.13 26.30
C VAL A 260 -1.36 3.48 25.63
N VAL A 261 -2.60 3.73 25.19
CA VAL A 261 -2.96 5.01 24.60
C VAL A 261 -3.13 6.02 25.74
N PRO A 262 -2.30 7.08 25.82
CA PRO A 262 -2.44 8.07 26.88
C PRO A 262 -3.72 8.89 26.69
N ASP A 263 -4.23 9.42 27.81
CA ASP A 263 -5.37 10.33 27.78
C ASP A 263 -5.07 11.55 26.90
N ARG A 264 -6.06 11.99 26.13
CA ARG A 264 -5.90 13.07 25.16
C ARG A 264 -5.43 14.38 25.81
N SER A 265 -5.85 14.65 27.04
CA SER A 265 -5.45 15.84 27.81
C SER A 265 -3.96 15.88 28.14
N LEU A 266 -3.32 14.72 28.27
CA LEU A 266 -1.88 14.60 28.51
C LEU A 266 -1.08 14.86 27.24
N VAL A 267 -1.65 14.52 26.09
CA VAL A 267 -0.99 14.67 24.79
C VAL A 267 -1.11 16.09 24.24
N GLN A 268 -2.24 16.75 24.47
CA GLN A 268 -2.44 18.17 24.11
C GLN A 268 -3.37 18.85 25.10
N PRO A 269 -2.81 19.53 26.12
CA PRO A 269 -3.60 20.21 27.15
C PRO A 269 -4.52 21.31 26.60
N ASP A 270 -4.13 21.97 25.51
CA ASP A 270 -4.87 23.09 24.89
C ASP A 270 -5.97 22.64 23.91
N TRP A 271 -6.32 21.35 23.93
CA TRP A 271 -7.29 20.77 23.01
C TRP A 271 -8.72 21.25 23.26
N ASN A 272 -9.43 21.67 22.20
CA ASN A 272 -10.84 22.05 22.28
C ASN A 272 -11.73 20.95 21.68
N ILE A 273 -12.52 20.29 22.55
CA ILE A 273 -13.44 19.18 22.25
C ILE A 273 -14.42 19.49 21.10
N THR A 274 -14.72 20.78 20.85
CA THR A 274 -15.68 21.20 19.82
C THR A 274 -15.16 21.12 18.37
N LYS A 275 -13.86 20.92 18.15
CA LYS A 275 -13.32 20.69 16.80
C LYS A 275 -13.39 19.21 16.45
N LYS A 276 -14.44 18.81 15.71
CA LYS A 276 -14.47 17.49 15.05
C LYS A 276 -13.29 17.42 14.07
N GLY A 277 -12.35 16.52 14.33
CA GLY A 277 -11.43 16.01 13.30
C GLY A 277 -9.98 16.50 13.28
N ASP A 278 -9.40 17.09 14.36
CA ASP A 278 -7.93 17.26 14.30
C ASP A 278 -7.26 15.89 14.49
N LYS A 279 -6.60 15.48 13.41
CA LYS A 279 -5.70 14.33 13.39
C LYS A 279 -4.51 14.66 14.26
N LEU A 280 -4.20 13.79 15.19
CA LEU A 280 -3.03 13.95 16.04
C LEU A 280 -1.89 13.13 15.42
N ASP A 281 -0.76 13.79 15.19
CA ASP A 281 0.43 13.14 14.65
C ASP A 281 1.32 12.73 15.84
N VAL A 282 1.20 11.48 16.28
CA VAL A 282 1.62 11.07 17.64
C VAL A 282 2.26 9.70 17.68
N LYS A 283 3.11 9.34 16.71
CA LYS A 283 3.86 8.10 16.84
C LYS A 283 5.32 8.31 16.50
N ASN A 284 6.12 8.48 17.54
CA ASN A 284 7.56 8.28 17.47
C ASN A 284 7.93 7.07 18.30
N LEU A 285 8.91 6.29 17.84
CA LEU A 285 9.63 5.38 18.73
C LEU A 285 10.86 6.13 19.25
N VAL A 286 11.03 6.18 20.55
CA VAL A 286 12.16 6.88 21.17
C VAL A 286 12.98 5.86 21.95
N ARG A 287 14.28 5.83 21.69
CA ARG A 287 15.23 4.98 22.39
C ARG A 287 15.70 5.67 23.67
N SER A 288 16.07 4.89 24.68
CA SER A 288 16.48 5.37 26.01
C SER A 288 17.63 6.39 26.02
N ASP A 289 18.42 6.45 24.95
CA ASP A 289 19.53 7.39 24.75
C ASP A 289 19.13 8.65 23.97
N GLY A 290 17.84 8.81 23.63
CA GLY A 290 17.30 10.00 22.99
C GLY A 290 17.26 9.96 21.47
N VAL A 291 17.53 8.80 20.83
CA VAL A 291 17.30 8.64 19.38
C VAL A 291 15.80 8.53 19.11
N ILE A 292 15.30 9.39 18.23
CA ILE A 292 13.90 9.43 17.79
C ILE A 292 13.81 8.76 16.42
N PHE A 293 12.91 7.80 16.29
CA PHE A 293 12.54 7.14 15.04
C PHE A 293 11.12 7.54 14.67
N PRO A 294 10.94 8.52 13.75
CA PRO A 294 9.62 8.98 13.38
C PRO A 294 8.87 7.93 12.55
N TYR A 295 7.58 7.79 12.82
CA TYR A 295 6.67 6.96 12.03
C TYR A 295 5.78 7.84 11.16
N GLU A 296 6.02 7.81 9.86
CA GLU A 296 5.41 8.75 8.90
C GLU A 296 4.11 8.25 8.24
N GLN A 297 3.57 7.10 8.67
CA GLN A 297 2.32 6.54 8.13
C GLN A 297 1.09 6.93 8.97
N GLU A 298 -0.08 6.92 8.35
CA GLU A 298 -1.32 7.62 8.78
C GLU A 298 -1.58 7.79 10.28
N ASN A 299 -1.95 9.04 10.58
CA ASN A 299 -2.09 9.65 11.89
C ASN A 299 -3.16 8.98 12.75
N PHE A 300 -2.83 8.78 14.01
CA PHE A 300 -3.75 8.28 15.01
C PHE A 300 -4.72 9.38 15.44
N THR A 301 -6.02 9.15 15.32
CA THR A 301 -7.02 10.18 15.63
C THR A 301 -7.77 9.81 16.90
N TYR A 302 -7.83 10.77 17.83
CA TYR A 302 -8.71 10.70 18.98
C TYR A 302 -10.08 11.23 18.56
N CYS A 303 -11.11 10.39 18.67
CA CYS A 303 -12.48 10.78 18.37
C CYS A 303 -13.25 10.97 19.68
N PRO A 304 -14.07 12.03 19.82
CA PRO A 304 -15.04 12.09 20.90
C PRO A 304 -16.00 10.91 20.76
N GLU A 305 -16.44 10.35 21.90
CA GLU A 305 -17.48 9.32 21.87
C GLU A 305 -18.73 9.87 21.17
N PRO A 306 -19.35 9.08 20.26
CA PRO A 306 -20.64 9.48 19.72
C PRO A 306 -21.62 9.60 20.89
N GLU A 307 -22.21 10.78 21.07
CA GLU A 307 -23.25 10.98 22.07
C GLU A 307 -24.30 9.88 21.93
N GLU A 308 -24.49 9.05 22.97
CA GLU A 308 -25.62 8.13 23.02
C GLU A 308 -26.88 8.96 22.85
N SER A 309 -27.50 8.89 21.67
CA SER A 309 -28.77 9.56 21.44
C SER A 309 -29.76 8.99 22.45
N THR A 310 -30.13 9.79 23.45
CA THR A 310 -31.35 9.62 24.25
C THR A 310 -32.55 9.87 23.35
N ALA A 311 -32.73 9.03 22.33
CA ALA A 311 -33.95 8.88 21.58
C ALA A 311 -34.55 7.54 22.01
N MET A 312 -35.63 7.63 22.78
CA MET A 312 -36.53 6.51 23.07
C MET A 312 -36.78 5.69 21.79
N PRO A 313 -36.84 4.36 21.84
CA PRO A 313 -37.10 3.56 20.65
C PRO A 313 -38.52 3.87 20.15
N VAL A 314 -38.61 4.63 19.07
CA VAL A 314 -39.83 4.69 18.26
C VAL A 314 -39.98 3.32 17.63
N SER A 315 -41.08 2.64 17.97
CA SER A 315 -41.45 1.35 17.40
C SER A 315 -41.51 1.44 15.87
N CYS A 316 -40.50 0.91 15.18
CA CYS A 316 -40.57 0.64 13.75
C CYS A 316 -41.16 -0.76 13.54
N SER A 317 -42.31 -0.77 12.89
CA SER A 317 -43.03 -1.94 12.37
C SER A 317 -42.10 -2.82 11.51
N PRO A 318 -42.21 -4.16 11.57
CA PRO A 318 -41.36 -5.04 10.77
C PRO A 318 -41.68 -4.88 9.28
N SER A 319 -40.67 -4.50 8.50
CA SER A 319 -40.73 -4.40 7.05
C SER A 319 -40.72 -5.80 6.41
N VAL A 320 -41.59 -5.98 5.42
CA VAL A 320 -41.84 -7.20 4.65
C VAL A 320 -40.58 -7.60 3.86
N LYS A 321 -39.67 -8.37 4.46
CA LYS A 321 -38.61 -9.14 3.76
C LYS A 321 -38.00 -10.29 4.59
N ARG A 322 -38.72 -10.76 5.62
CA ARG A 322 -38.44 -11.98 6.40
C ARG A 322 -39.68 -12.88 6.49
N GLN A 323 -40.33 -13.11 5.36
CA GLN A 323 -41.35 -14.16 5.18
C GLN A 323 -41.05 -14.86 3.87
N ARG A 324 -40.01 -15.71 3.86
CA ARG A 324 -39.83 -16.74 2.83
C ARG A 324 -38.84 -17.86 3.18
N LEU A 325 -38.51 -18.03 4.47
CA LEU A 325 -37.65 -19.13 4.90
C LEU A 325 -38.20 -19.92 6.11
N ASP A 326 -39.51 -19.87 6.34
CA ASP A 326 -40.21 -20.65 7.40
C ASP A 326 -41.31 -21.55 6.81
N GLN A 327 -41.12 -22.07 5.59
CA GLN A 327 -42.07 -22.97 4.94
C GLN A 327 -41.51 -24.35 4.54
N GLU A 328 -40.30 -24.71 4.96
CA GLU A 328 -39.70 -26.01 4.60
C GLU A 328 -39.22 -26.87 5.77
N ILE A 329 -39.64 -26.60 7.01
CA ILE A 329 -39.36 -27.49 8.14
C ILE A 329 -40.63 -27.71 8.98
N HIS A 330 -41.73 -28.15 8.35
CA HIS A 330 -42.90 -28.71 9.07
C HIS A 330 -43.61 -29.76 8.20
N GLY A 331 -42.87 -30.79 7.81
CA GLY A 331 -43.43 -31.99 7.21
C GLY A 331 -42.57 -33.18 7.61
N MET A 332 -43.21 -34.24 8.11
CA MET A 332 -42.66 -35.54 8.56
C MET A 332 -42.44 -35.68 10.08
N SER A 333 -43.56 -35.83 10.80
CA SER A 333 -43.66 -36.70 11.97
C SER A 333 -44.42 -37.96 11.55
N GLU A 334 -43.83 -39.16 11.66
CA GLU A 334 -44.52 -40.40 12.09
C GLU A 334 -43.61 -41.65 12.10
N MET A 335 -43.87 -42.52 13.10
CA MET A 335 -43.37 -43.90 13.35
C MET A 335 -41.91 -44.05 13.85
N GLY A 336 -41.58 -44.77 14.92
CA GLY A 336 -42.36 -45.61 15.84
C GLY A 336 -41.43 -46.26 16.89
N ASN A 337 -42.03 -46.55 18.04
CA ASN A 337 -41.59 -47.29 19.25
C ASN A 337 -40.32 -48.18 19.22
N GLY A 338 -39.46 -47.95 20.23
CA GLY A 338 -39.31 -48.85 21.39
C GLY A 338 -38.31 -50.01 21.33
N ALA A 339 -37.23 -49.92 22.12
CA ALA A 339 -36.82 -50.92 23.13
C ALA A 339 -35.53 -50.49 23.86
N ALA A 340 -35.54 -50.62 25.18
CA ALA A 340 -34.43 -50.32 26.09
C ALA A 340 -33.52 -51.55 26.30
N VAL A 341 -32.20 -51.33 26.44
CA VAL A 341 -31.27 -52.24 27.15
C VAL A 341 -30.27 -51.39 27.95
N SER A 342 -29.86 -51.92 29.09
CA SER A 342 -29.44 -51.23 30.31
C SER A 342 -27.98 -51.56 30.74
N ILE A 343 -27.49 -50.79 31.72
CA ILE A 343 -26.42 -51.07 32.71
C ILE A 343 -24.94 -51.02 32.22
N ASN A 344 -24.15 -50.02 32.64
CA ASN A 344 -23.35 -50.06 33.90
C ASN A 344 -22.50 -48.79 34.13
N ASP A 345 -22.31 -48.48 35.42
CA ASP A 345 -21.51 -47.40 35.99
C ASP A 345 -19.98 -47.64 35.94
N MET A 346 -19.27 -46.51 36.07
CA MET A 346 -18.07 -46.26 36.90
C MET A 346 -16.67 -46.03 36.27
N SER A 347 -16.24 -44.76 36.44
CA SER A 347 -14.89 -44.26 36.78
C SER A 347 -13.83 -43.97 35.70
N GLN A 348 -13.43 -42.68 35.66
CA GLN A 348 -12.06 -42.13 35.62
C GLN A 348 -11.05 -42.75 34.64
N VAL A 349 -10.67 -42.00 33.59
CA VAL A 349 -9.30 -41.52 33.28
C VAL A 349 -9.39 -40.65 32.01
N ALA A 350 -9.16 -39.34 32.12
CA ALA A 350 -8.68 -38.50 31.02
C ALA A 350 -8.06 -37.21 31.59
N MET A 351 -6.81 -37.33 32.05
CA MET A 351 -5.90 -36.21 32.30
C MET A 351 -4.91 -36.10 31.13
N GLY A 352 -4.70 -34.87 30.65
CA GLY A 352 -3.58 -34.47 29.78
C GLY A 352 -4.04 -33.98 28.40
N GLY A 353 -3.88 -32.72 27.99
CA GLY A 353 -3.16 -31.61 28.60
C GLY A 353 -3.61 -30.26 28.04
N MET A 354 -3.42 -29.25 28.90
CA MET A 354 -3.71 -27.82 28.70
C MET A 354 -2.96 -27.21 27.50
N TRP A 355 -3.66 -26.34 26.77
CA TRP A 355 -3.07 -25.22 26.04
C TRP A 355 -3.42 -23.91 26.79
N GLN A 356 -2.38 -23.12 27.07
CA GLN A 356 -2.41 -21.89 27.87
C GLN A 356 -3.20 -20.77 27.18
N ALA A 357 -4.27 -20.31 27.82
CA ALA A 357 -5.00 -19.07 27.49
C ALA A 357 -4.94 -18.02 28.63
N ASP A 358 -4.26 -18.31 29.75
CA ASP A 358 -4.25 -17.48 30.97
C ASP A 358 -3.30 -16.27 30.94
N GLY A 359 -2.49 -16.12 29.89
CA GLY A 359 -1.51 -15.02 29.78
C GLY A 359 -2.10 -13.66 29.42
N ARG A 360 -3.15 -13.60 28.59
CA ARG A 360 -3.71 -12.33 28.09
C ARG A 360 -4.63 -11.62 29.07
N VAL A 361 -5.39 -12.38 29.86
CA VAL A 361 -6.35 -11.83 30.84
C VAL A 361 -5.61 -11.27 32.06
N SER A 362 -4.53 -11.93 32.48
CA SER A 362 -3.68 -11.47 33.58
C SER A 362 -2.86 -10.22 33.21
N GLU A 363 -2.41 -10.08 31.95
CA GLU A 363 -1.74 -8.87 31.45
C GLU A 363 -2.66 -7.64 31.42
N GLN A 364 -3.91 -7.80 30.96
CA GLN A 364 -4.90 -6.71 30.99
C GLN A 364 -5.22 -6.28 32.42
N GLN A 365 -5.28 -7.23 33.36
CA GLN A 365 -5.45 -6.93 34.78
C GLN A 365 -4.24 -6.22 35.40
N TYR A 366 -3.02 -6.54 34.95
CA TYR A 366 -1.80 -5.85 35.37
C TYR A 366 -1.78 -4.39 34.88
N LEU A 367 -2.06 -4.15 33.60
CA LEU A 367 -2.18 -2.80 33.02
C LEU A 367 -3.31 -1.99 33.69
N HIS A 368 -4.45 -2.64 33.98
CA HIS A 368 -5.58 -2.05 34.69
C HIS A 368 -5.21 -1.60 36.13
N SER A 369 -4.30 -2.32 36.80
CA SER A 369 -3.89 -1.98 38.17
C SER A 369 -3.08 -0.68 38.27
N LEU A 370 -2.45 -0.24 37.18
CA LEU A 370 -1.57 0.93 37.16
C LEU A 370 -2.32 2.28 37.02
N TYR A 371 -3.55 2.28 36.49
CA TYR A 371 -4.30 3.51 36.15
C TYR A 371 -5.63 3.68 36.87
N SER A 372 -5.95 2.83 37.85
CA SER A 372 -7.28 2.83 38.50
C SER A 372 -7.61 4.06 39.39
N HIS A 373 -6.88 5.18 39.32
CA HIS A 373 -7.12 6.39 40.12
C HIS A 373 -7.05 7.69 39.28
N ALA A 374 -8.14 8.05 38.59
CA ALA A 374 -8.43 9.43 38.18
C ALA A 374 -9.96 9.70 38.23
N PRO A 375 -10.43 10.86 38.70
CA PRO A 375 -11.86 11.12 38.86
C PRO A 375 -12.49 11.71 37.58
N ASN A 376 -13.58 11.10 37.13
CA ASN A 376 -14.65 11.63 36.26
C ASN A 376 -14.22 12.68 35.20
N GLY A 377 -13.70 12.22 34.06
CA GLY A 377 -13.61 12.97 32.81
C GLY A 377 -14.41 12.26 31.71
N GLY A 378 -15.10 13.02 30.85
CA GLY A 378 -15.94 12.47 29.77
C GLY A 378 -15.17 11.51 28.86
N TYR A 379 -15.78 10.37 28.56
CA TYR A 379 -15.16 9.25 27.87
C TYR A 379 -14.94 9.55 26.37
N MET A 380 -13.76 9.22 25.86
CA MET A 380 -13.38 9.36 24.44
C MET A 380 -12.77 8.06 23.91
N HIS A 381 -12.99 7.75 22.63
CA HIS A 381 -12.53 6.52 21.98
C HIS A 381 -11.48 6.86 20.90
N ALA A 382 -10.31 6.22 20.96
CA ALA A 382 -9.33 6.33 19.87
C ALA A 382 -9.82 5.55 18.65
N GLN A 383 -9.66 6.03 17.42
CA GLN A 383 -9.98 5.20 16.26
C GLN A 383 -8.82 5.23 15.27
N LYS A 384 -8.47 4.06 14.73
CA LYS A 384 -7.69 4.01 13.51
C LYS A 384 -8.62 4.35 12.35
N VAL A 385 -8.40 5.49 11.72
CA VAL A 385 -9.06 5.81 10.45
C VAL A 385 -8.38 4.92 9.41
N GLU A 386 -9.13 3.99 8.83
CA GLU A 386 -8.77 3.37 7.57
C GLU A 386 -9.34 4.29 6.49
N THR A 387 -8.48 4.98 5.75
CA THR A 387 -8.92 5.86 4.68
C THR A 387 -9.45 4.99 3.54
N GLU A 388 -10.76 4.70 3.55
CA GLU A 388 -11.48 4.52 2.29
C GLU A 388 -11.39 5.86 1.56
N ALA A 389 -10.88 5.85 0.33
CA ALA A 389 -10.80 7.02 -0.52
C ALA A 389 -12.21 7.58 -0.76
N SER A 390 -12.60 8.56 0.04
CA SER A 390 -13.79 9.37 -0.18
C SER A 390 -13.34 10.81 -0.44
N SER A 391 -13.66 11.25 -1.64
CA SER A 391 -13.37 12.51 -2.28
C SER A 391 -13.89 13.70 -1.45
N ALA A 392 -12.97 14.61 -1.09
CA ALA A 392 -13.31 15.94 -0.60
C ALA A 392 -12.35 16.98 -1.19
N GLN A 393 -12.84 17.57 -2.28
CA GLN A 393 -12.49 18.83 -2.94
C GLN A 393 -11.54 19.76 -2.17
N LEU A 394 -10.33 19.95 -2.71
CA LEU A 394 -9.53 21.15 -2.51
C LEU A 394 -9.07 21.63 -3.89
N HIS A 395 -9.60 22.79 -4.29
CA HIS A 395 -9.20 23.52 -5.49
C HIS A 395 -7.76 24.02 -5.33
N GLU A 396 -6.80 23.37 -5.99
CA GLU A 396 -5.53 23.98 -6.37
C GLU A 396 -5.22 23.67 -7.82
N ASN A 397 -5.02 24.73 -8.60
CA ASN A 397 -4.75 24.67 -10.04
C ASN A 397 -3.42 23.96 -10.30
N THR A 398 -3.47 22.75 -10.86
CA THR A 398 -2.29 22.04 -11.37
C THR A 398 -2.20 22.24 -12.89
N PRO A 399 -1.04 22.64 -13.46
CA PRO A 399 -0.94 22.82 -14.90
C PRO A 399 -0.77 21.48 -15.62
N ALA A 400 -1.70 21.15 -16.51
CA ALA A 400 -1.56 20.03 -17.44
C ALA A 400 -0.33 20.23 -18.36
N ALA A 401 0.59 19.26 -18.36
CA ALA A 401 1.75 19.28 -19.24
C ALA A 401 1.33 18.95 -20.68
N SER A 402 1.62 19.86 -21.61
CA SER A 402 1.40 19.65 -23.04
C SER A 402 2.56 18.86 -23.65
N ILE A 403 2.24 17.70 -24.21
CA ILE A 403 3.20 16.91 -24.98
C ILE A 403 3.38 17.58 -26.34
N GLN A 404 4.62 17.98 -26.67
CA GLN A 404 4.94 18.63 -27.94
C GLN A 404 4.65 17.71 -29.13
N VAL A 405 3.66 18.09 -29.94
CA VAL A 405 3.39 17.50 -31.25
C VAL A 405 4.35 18.13 -32.25
N THR A 406 5.30 17.35 -32.80
CA THR A 406 6.08 17.78 -33.97
C THR A 406 5.54 17.07 -35.21
N SER A 407 4.73 17.78 -35.99
CA SER A 407 4.39 17.39 -37.36
C SER A 407 5.55 17.76 -38.29
N GLN A 408 6.11 16.76 -38.96
CA GLN A 408 7.11 16.98 -40.02
C GLN A 408 6.44 17.60 -41.24
N ILE A 409 6.90 18.78 -41.66
CA ILE A 409 6.72 19.28 -43.02
C ILE A 409 8.04 19.05 -43.76
N LYS A 410 7.97 18.28 -44.84
CA LYS A 410 9.02 18.13 -45.86
C LYS A 410 8.98 19.31 -46.84
N ASN A 411 10.16 19.56 -47.45
CA ASN A 411 10.50 20.48 -48.56
C ASN A 411 10.91 21.89 -48.06
N ASP A 412 12.02 22.52 -48.49
CA ASP A 412 12.83 22.39 -49.69
C ASP A 412 14.30 22.81 -49.48
N PHE A 413 15.12 22.46 -50.48
CA PHE A 413 16.53 22.79 -50.69
C PHE A 413 16.91 24.29 -50.57
N SER A 414 18.22 24.47 -50.30
CA SER A 414 19.16 25.50 -50.82
C SER A 414 19.58 26.70 -49.95
N ASN A 415 20.92 26.82 -49.85
CA ASN A 415 21.76 28.00 -49.57
C ASN A 415 21.74 28.61 -48.16
N LEU A 416 22.73 28.28 -47.31
CA LEU A 416 24.02 28.97 -47.14
C LEU A 416 24.83 28.30 -46.03
#